data_AF-W2SP12-F1
#
_entry.id   AF-W2SP12-F1
#
_cell.length_a   1.000
_cell.length_b   1.000
_cell.length_c   1.000
_cell.angle_alpha   90.00
_cell.angle_beta   90.00
_cell.angle_gamma   90.00
#
_symmetry.space_group_name_H-M   'P 1'
#
loop_
_entity.id
_entity.type
_entity.pdbx_description
1 polymer ?
#
loop_
_entity_poly.entity_id
_entity_poly.type
_entity_poly.pdbx_seq_one_letter_code
_entity_poly.pdbx_strand_id
1 'polypeptide(L)'
;CTKKTRFHLRLAYLHFLLFSINFIYISDQAYDVAIELYTMAIEHHPTAVLYGNRSMAYLKKELYGSALEDANNAIAIDPNYMKGYYRRATANMALARFKKALADYAAVVRAHPSDADAKRKHDECQKIVRRIAFEKAISVDHDKKSISESIDLSTMVVEESYDGPHLDDVITVEFVNEMIATFKKQGKLHKKYAFKILLDIYAYFKDQPTLVEIDVPTKQRFTICGDIHGQFYDLCNIFDINGLPSESNPYLFNGDFVDRGSFSVETIFTMFSYKLLYPNHFFLSRGNHESDVMNKVRICTNQMLLRTFTYILHLFLKMYGFEGEVKKKYTNQMADFFTEIFCQLPLCHLINRKIFVCHGGLFKEDGVTLDDIRKTDRVRQPPDEGIMSDPQDLRGRSPSKRGVGCQFGPDVTDAWLSRNGVQYVVRSHEVKPEGYEVHHNGKCITVFSAPNYCDQMGNKGAFITITGENLTPKFTSFEAVPHPMVPPMVYANSLFGFA
;
A
#
# COMPACT_ATOMS: atom_id res chain seq x y z
N CYS A 1 -0.61 -12.87 -52.35
CA CYS A 1 -0.75 -11.62 -51.57
C CYS A 1 0.62 -10.97 -51.44
N THR A 2 0.86 -9.83 -52.09
CA THR A 2 2.21 -9.26 -52.25
C THR A 2 2.73 -8.65 -50.94
N LYS A 3 4.07 -8.56 -50.77
CA LYS A 3 4.71 -7.90 -49.60
C LYS A 3 4.16 -6.49 -49.33
N LYS A 4 3.74 -5.79 -50.39
CA LYS A 4 3.16 -4.44 -50.35
C LYS A 4 1.77 -4.40 -49.70
N THR A 5 0.92 -5.38 -49.97
CA THR A 5 -0.42 -5.50 -49.35
C THR A 5 -0.31 -5.83 -47.86
N ARG A 6 0.63 -6.70 -47.46
CA ARG A 6 0.90 -7.00 -46.04
C ARG A 6 1.46 -5.78 -45.28
N PHE A 7 2.28 -4.96 -45.92
CA PHE A 7 2.79 -3.72 -45.34
C PHE A 7 1.68 -2.69 -45.10
N HIS A 8 0.80 -2.47 -46.07
CA HIS A 8 -0.33 -1.56 -45.91
C HIS A 8 -1.36 -2.02 -44.87
N LEU A 9 -1.64 -3.33 -44.77
CA LEU A 9 -2.50 -3.85 -43.70
C LEU A 9 -1.88 -3.64 -42.32
N ARG A 10 -0.56 -3.85 -42.16
CA ARG A 10 0.13 -3.60 -40.89
C ARG A 10 0.12 -2.12 -40.48
N LEU A 11 0.29 -1.21 -41.44
CA LEU A 11 0.20 0.23 -41.17
C LEU A 11 -1.21 0.66 -40.80
N ALA A 12 -2.23 0.16 -41.50
CA ALA A 12 -3.63 0.45 -41.19
C ALA A 12 -4.02 -0.06 -39.79
N TYR A 13 -3.54 -1.25 -39.43
CA TYR A 13 -3.74 -1.82 -38.10
C TYR A 13 -3.04 -1.00 -37.00
N LEU A 14 -1.79 -0.56 -37.23
CA LEU A 14 -1.08 0.30 -36.30
C LEU A 14 -1.76 1.67 -36.13
N HIS A 15 -2.27 2.26 -37.22
CA HIS A 15 -3.05 3.50 -37.17
C HIS A 15 -4.36 3.32 -36.38
N PHE A 16 -5.05 2.19 -36.57
CA PHE A 16 -6.25 1.86 -35.80
C PHE A 16 -5.93 1.76 -34.31
N LEU A 17 -4.88 1.02 -33.92
CA LEU A 17 -4.44 0.91 -32.52
C LEU A 17 -4.12 2.28 -31.92
N LEU A 18 -3.34 3.11 -32.61
CA LEU A 18 -2.97 4.46 -32.15
C LEU A 18 -4.17 5.40 -32.02
N PHE A 19 -5.15 5.30 -32.93
CA PHE A 19 -6.40 6.05 -32.86
C PHE A 19 -7.25 5.63 -31.66
N SER A 20 -7.43 4.31 -31.46
CA SER A 20 -8.14 3.75 -30.30
C SER A 20 -7.49 4.15 -28.99
N ILE A 21 -6.16 4.13 -28.91
CA ILE A 21 -5.40 4.58 -27.74
C ILE A 21 -5.69 6.05 -27.41
N ASN A 22 -5.61 6.95 -28.40
CA ASN A 22 -5.84 8.38 -28.19
C ASN A 22 -7.27 8.66 -27.72
N PHE A 23 -8.25 7.95 -28.28
CA PHE A 23 -9.65 8.07 -27.87
C PHE A 23 -9.83 7.66 -26.40
N ILE A 24 -9.36 6.46 -26.03
CA ILE A 24 -9.50 5.90 -24.67
C ILE A 24 -8.76 6.73 -23.61
N TYR A 25 -7.58 7.25 -23.95
CA TYR A 25 -6.78 8.06 -23.03
C TYR A 25 -7.43 9.41 -22.72
N ILE A 26 -8.26 9.92 -23.63
CA ILE A 26 -8.93 11.22 -23.52
C ILE A 26 -10.34 11.08 -22.91
N SER A 27 -11.05 9.96 -23.13
CA SER A 27 -12.45 9.80 -22.70
C SER A 27 -12.63 9.13 -21.33
N ASP A 28 -11.96 8.00 -21.06
CA ASP A 28 -12.44 7.06 -20.02
C ASP A 28 -11.42 6.66 -18.95
N GLN A 29 -10.17 7.17 -19.02
CA GLN A 29 -9.08 6.77 -18.10
C GLN A 29 -8.86 5.25 -17.98
N ALA A 30 -9.26 4.46 -18.98
CA ALA A 30 -9.12 3.00 -18.98
C ALA A 30 -7.67 2.57 -19.28
N TYR A 31 -6.79 2.73 -18.28
CA TYR A 31 -5.35 2.49 -18.43
C TYR A 31 -4.99 1.04 -18.73
N ASP A 32 -5.79 0.06 -18.30
CA ASP A 32 -5.59 -1.36 -18.63
C ASP A 32 -5.69 -1.62 -20.12
N VAL A 33 -6.79 -1.16 -20.73
CA VAL A 33 -7.00 -1.27 -22.18
C VAL A 33 -5.90 -0.50 -22.92
N ALA A 34 -5.50 0.67 -22.43
CA ALA A 34 -4.39 1.42 -23.01
C ALA A 34 -3.07 0.62 -22.97
N ILE A 35 -2.76 -0.03 -21.84
CA ILE A 35 -1.56 -0.87 -21.70
C ILE A 35 -1.58 -2.05 -22.67
N GLU A 36 -2.71 -2.72 -22.83
CA GLU A 36 -2.88 -3.82 -23.80
C GLU A 36 -2.67 -3.35 -25.23
N LEU A 37 -3.33 -2.25 -25.62
CA LEU A 37 -3.21 -1.69 -26.97
C LEU A 37 -1.79 -1.21 -27.26
N TYR A 38 -1.11 -0.57 -26.30
CA TYR A 38 0.30 -0.22 -26.44
C TYR A 38 1.19 -1.46 -26.58
N THR A 39 0.88 -2.54 -25.85
CA THR A 39 1.62 -3.81 -25.93
C THR A 39 1.51 -4.41 -27.33
N MET A 40 0.31 -4.49 -27.87
CA MET A 40 0.08 -4.94 -29.25
C MET A 40 0.79 -4.04 -30.27
N ALA A 41 0.76 -2.71 -30.08
CA ALA A 41 1.45 -1.78 -30.97
C ALA A 41 2.98 -1.96 -30.92
N ILE A 42 3.55 -2.21 -29.74
CA ILE A 42 4.99 -2.44 -29.54
C ILE A 42 5.42 -3.76 -30.19
N GLU A 43 4.63 -4.82 -30.08
CA GLU A 43 4.90 -6.11 -30.74
C GLU A 43 4.99 -5.97 -32.27
N HIS A 44 4.23 -5.04 -32.85
CA HIS A 44 4.25 -4.79 -34.29
C HIS A 44 5.34 -3.81 -34.74
N HIS A 45 5.53 -2.71 -34.01
CA HIS A 45 6.48 -1.66 -34.37
C HIS A 45 7.02 -0.96 -33.11
N PRO A 46 8.09 -1.48 -32.49
CA PRO A 46 8.62 -0.90 -31.27
C PRO A 46 9.22 0.49 -31.55
N THR A 47 8.76 1.51 -30.83
CA THR A 47 9.28 2.89 -30.92
C THR A 47 9.42 3.50 -29.54
N ALA A 48 10.36 4.46 -29.39
CA ALA A 48 10.55 5.17 -28.14
C ALA A 48 9.27 5.86 -27.62
N VAL A 49 8.44 6.36 -28.54
CA VAL A 49 7.16 7.00 -28.20
C VAL A 49 6.17 6.02 -27.59
N LEU A 50 6.02 4.82 -28.17
CA LEU A 50 5.10 3.80 -27.67
C LEU A 50 5.50 3.32 -26.28
N TYR A 51 6.77 2.98 -26.08
CA TYR A 51 7.30 2.63 -24.76
C TYR A 51 7.13 3.79 -23.75
N GLY A 52 7.44 5.02 -24.14
CA GLY A 52 7.28 6.19 -23.27
C GLY A 52 5.83 6.49 -22.88
N ASN A 53 4.87 6.16 -23.74
CA ASN A 53 3.46 6.33 -23.46
C ASN A 53 2.89 5.19 -22.61
N ARG A 54 3.28 3.94 -22.87
CA ARG A 54 2.92 2.79 -22.02
C ARG A 54 3.54 2.92 -20.62
N SER A 55 4.77 3.42 -20.52
CA SER A 55 5.39 3.83 -19.25
C SER A 55 4.53 4.84 -18.47
N MET A 56 3.94 5.82 -19.15
CA MET A 56 3.00 6.76 -18.50
C MET A 56 1.72 6.07 -18.03
N ALA A 57 1.15 5.15 -18.81
CA ALA A 57 0.00 4.36 -18.37
C ALA A 57 0.35 3.52 -17.13
N TYR A 58 1.53 2.89 -17.10
CA TYR A 58 2.04 2.19 -15.92
C TYR A 58 2.22 3.12 -14.71
N LEU A 59 2.73 4.35 -14.90
CA LEU A 59 2.81 5.35 -13.82
C LEU A 59 1.43 5.69 -13.24
N LYS A 60 0.40 5.78 -14.10
CA LYS A 60 -0.98 6.04 -13.68
C LYS A 60 -1.59 4.86 -12.91
N LYS A 61 -1.16 3.64 -13.24
CA LYS A 61 -1.50 2.40 -12.53
C LYS A 61 -0.57 2.08 -11.36
N GLU A 62 0.38 2.95 -11.05
CA GLU A 62 1.38 2.76 -9.99
C GLU A 62 2.27 1.51 -10.16
N LEU A 63 2.38 1.02 -11.39
CA LEU A 63 3.28 -0.07 -11.79
C LEU A 63 4.66 0.50 -12.10
N TYR A 64 5.31 1.07 -11.09
CA TYR A 64 6.53 1.87 -11.25
C TYR A 64 7.73 1.09 -11.80
N GLY A 65 7.81 -0.22 -11.52
CA GLY A 65 8.82 -1.10 -12.09
C GLY A 65 8.64 -1.27 -13.60
N SER A 66 7.39 -1.54 -14.02
CA SER A 66 7.04 -1.63 -15.45
C SER A 66 7.24 -0.29 -16.16
N ALA A 67 6.91 0.81 -15.49
CA ALA A 67 7.17 2.16 -16.00
C ALA A 67 8.66 2.44 -16.19
N LEU A 68 9.52 2.01 -15.24
CA LEU A 68 10.98 2.13 -15.36
C LEU A 68 11.51 1.31 -16.54
N GLU A 69 11.06 0.07 -16.70
CA GLU A 69 11.48 -0.81 -17.78
C GLU A 69 11.14 -0.21 -19.14
N ASP A 70 9.89 0.22 -19.34
CA ASP A 70 9.48 0.87 -20.58
C ASP A 70 10.22 2.19 -20.82
N ALA A 71 10.48 2.99 -19.77
CA ALA A 71 11.26 4.21 -19.91
C ALA A 71 12.72 3.91 -20.31
N ASN A 72 13.31 2.84 -19.78
CA ASN A 72 14.63 2.36 -20.20
C ASN A 72 14.63 1.92 -21.66
N ASN A 73 13.63 1.13 -22.08
CA ASN A 73 13.49 0.69 -23.47
C ASN A 73 13.30 1.88 -24.42
N ALA A 74 12.52 2.89 -24.03
CA ALA A 74 12.35 4.11 -24.81
C ALA A 74 13.68 4.86 -25.01
N ILE A 75 14.47 5.02 -23.95
CA ILE A 75 15.79 5.68 -24.00
C ILE A 75 16.81 4.84 -24.78
N ALA A 76 16.73 3.51 -24.70
CA ALA A 76 17.61 2.61 -25.45
C ALA A 76 17.33 2.67 -26.97
N ILE A 77 16.07 2.84 -27.37
CA ILE A 77 15.69 3.01 -28.77
C ILE A 77 16.05 4.40 -29.28
N ASP A 78 15.77 5.45 -28.50
CA ASP A 78 16.11 6.83 -28.86
C ASP A 78 16.67 7.59 -27.63
N PRO A 79 18.00 7.72 -27.52
CA PRO A 79 18.65 8.49 -26.46
C PRO A 79 18.31 9.99 -26.48
N ASN A 80 17.75 10.53 -27.57
CA ASN A 80 17.32 11.93 -27.66
C ASN A 80 15.85 12.11 -27.24
N TYR A 81 15.12 11.03 -26.95
CA TYR A 81 13.74 11.09 -26.52
C TYR A 81 13.62 11.54 -25.05
N MET A 82 13.64 12.85 -24.81
CA MET A 82 13.64 13.44 -23.47
C MET A 82 12.41 13.07 -22.63
N LYS A 83 11.27 12.77 -23.25
CA LYS A 83 10.10 12.25 -22.52
C LYS A 83 10.41 10.91 -21.85
N GLY A 84 11.26 10.06 -22.42
CA GLY A 84 11.74 8.82 -21.80
C GLY A 84 12.48 9.07 -20.49
N TYR A 85 13.43 10.02 -20.49
CA TYR A 85 14.13 10.45 -19.26
C TYR A 85 13.16 11.03 -18.23
N TYR A 86 12.19 11.85 -18.65
CA TYR A 86 11.14 12.31 -17.75
C TYR A 86 10.36 11.14 -17.13
N ARG A 87 9.90 10.16 -17.92
CA ARG A 87 9.17 8.99 -17.40
C ARG A 87 10.01 8.19 -16.40
N ARG A 88 11.30 7.99 -16.70
CA ARG A 88 12.22 7.27 -15.83
C ARG A 88 12.51 8.02 -14.53
N ALA A 89 12.77 9.32 -14.62
CA ALA A 89 12.94 10.19 -13.45
C ALA A 89 11.72 10.11 -12.56
N THR A 90 10.54 10.20 -13.17
CA THR A 90 9.25 10.12 -12.52
C THR A 90 9.02 8.79 -11.79
N ALA A 91 9.30 7.65 -12.44
CA ALA A 91 9.17 6.35 -11.78
C ALA A 91 10.21 6.18 -10.65
N ASN A 92 11.44 6.68 -10.83
CA ASN A 92 12.44 6.70 -9.77
C ASN A 92 12.02 7.59 -8.59
N MET A 93 11.35 8.72 -8.81
CA MET A 93 10.79 9.55 -7.74
C MET A 93 9.75 8.78 -6.91
N ALA A 94 8.82 8.08 -7.58
CA ALA A 94 7.79 7.28 -6.92
C ALA A 94 8.39 6.13 -6.09
N LEU A 95 9.52 5.58 -6.53
CA LEU A 95 10.26 4.55 -5.82
C LEU A 95 11.25 5.09 -4.76
N ALA A 96 11.17 6.39 -4.43
CA ALA A 96 12.10 7.07 -3.53
C ALA A 96 13.60 6.98 -3.94
N ARG A 97 13.87 6.67 -5.21
CA ARG A 97 15.21 6.61 -5.82
C ARG A 97 15.66 7.99 -6.29
N PHE A 98 15.64 8.97 -5.37
CA PHE A 98 15.81 10.40 -5.69
C PHE A 98 17.13 10.72 -6.39
N LYS A 99 18.22 10.04 -6.07
CA LYS A 99 19.51 10.23 -6.76
C LYS A 99 19.46 9.82 -8.24
N LYS A 100 18.77 8.72 -8.56
CA LYS A 100 18.58 8.27 -9.94
C LYS A 100 17.66 9.24 -10.70
N ALA A 101 16.57 9.68 -10.06
CA ALA A 101 15.69 10.69 -10.63
C ALA A 101 16.40 12.01 -10.92
N LEU A 102 17.25 12.48 -10.01
CA LEU A 102 18.03 13.70 -10.18
C LEU A 102 18.97 13.62 -11.39
N ALA A 103 19.61 12.46 -11.61
CA ALA A 103 20.48 12.24 -12.77
C ALA A 103 19.71 12.34 -14.10
N ASP A 104 18.50 11.79 -14.15
CA ASP A 104 17.62 11.87 -15.32
C ASP A 104 17.13 13.30 -15.56
N TYR A 105 16.70 14.02 -14.51
CA TYR A 105 16.32 15.44 -14.65
C TYR A 105 17.50 16.30 -15.10
N ALA A 106 18.71 16.03 -14.60
CA ALA A 106 19.91 16.74 -15.04
C ALA A 106 20.21 16.48 -16.53
N ALA A 107 19.94 15.26 -17.05
CA ALA A 107 20.06 14.97 -18.47
C ALA A 107 19.09 15.81 -19.31
N VAL A 108 17.84 15.92 -18.88
CA VAL A 108 16.83 16.74 -19.57
C VAL A 108 17.20 18.23 -19.55
N VAL A 109 17.63 18.76 -18.40
CA VAL A 109 18.06 20.17 -18.28
C VAL A 109 19.26 20.47 -19.17
N ARG A 110 20.21 19.54 -19.29
CA ARG A 110 21.35 19.70 -20.21
C ARG A 110 20.91 19.74 -21.67
N ALA A 111 19.96 18.89 -22.06
CA ALA A 111 19.44 18.84 -23.43
C ALA A 111 18.56 20.06 -23.78
N HIS A 112 17.79 20.55 -22.80
CA HIS A 112 16.88 21.69 -22.97
C HIS A 112 17.06 22.73 -21.86
N PRO A 113 18.13 23.55 -21.91
CA PRO A 113 18.41 24.53 -20.86
C PRO A 113 17.36 25.64 -20.74
N SER A 114 16.56 25.90 -21.77
CA SER A 114 15.47 26.88 -21.72
C SER A 114 14.16 26.31 -21.15
N ASP A 115 14.07 24.99 -20.93
CA ASP A 115 12.89 24.36 -20.35
C ASP A 115 12.80 24.70 -18.86
N ALA A 116 11.93 25.67 -18.55
CA ALA A 116 11.66 26.10 -17.19
C ALA A 116 11.07 24.99 -16.32
N ASP A 117 10.34 24.03 -16.90
CA ASP A 117 9.77 22.91 -16.17
C ASP A 117 10.84 21.88 -15.80
N ALA A 118 11.77 21.60 -16.72
CA ALA A 118 12.90 20.71 -16.48
C ALA A 118 13.79 21.22 -15.34
N LYS A 119 14.19 22.49 -15.40
CA LYS A 119 15.04 23.13 -14.39
C LYS A 119 14.41 23.05 -13.01
N ARG A 120 13.14 23.38 -12.94
CA ARG A 120 12.38 23.37 -11.70
C ARG A 120 12.25 21.98 -11.09
N LYS A 121 11.96 20.95 -11.89
CA LYS A 121 11.91 19.55 -11.42
C LYS A 121 13.28 19.05 -10.93
N HIS A 122 14.34 19.42 -11.63
CA HIS A 122 15.70 19.14 -11.20
C HIS A 122 15.99 19.77 -9.82
N ASP A 123 15.70 21.06 -9.65
CA ASP A 123 16.01 21.79 -8.42
C ASP A 123 15.21 21.27 -7.21
N GLU A 124 13.94 20.90 -7.41
CA GLU A 124 13.14 20.27 -6.37
C GLU A 124 13.68 18.88 -5.99
N CYS A 125 14.02 18.04 -6.99
CA CYS A 125 14.65 16.76 -6.73
C CYS A 125 15.98 16.93 -5.98
N GLN A 126 16.77 17.94 -6.35
CA GLN A 126 18.03 18.27 -5.71
C GLN A 126 17.85 18.69 -4.24
N LYS A 127 16.81 19.48 -3.92
CA LYS A 127 16.46 19.84 -2.54
C LYS A 127 16.10 18.61 -1.72
N ILE A 128 15.31 17.69 -2.28
CA ILE A 128 14.95 16.43 -1.61
C ILE A 128 16.20 15.61 -1.32
N VAL A 129 17.07 15.40 -2.32
CA VAL A 129 18.33 14.65 -2.13
C VAL A 129 19.21 15.27 -1.04
N ARG A 130 19.33 16.60 -1.01
CA ARG A 130 20.10 17.32 0.02
C ARG A 130 19.47 17.18 1.40
N ARG A 131 18.15 17.32 1.50
CA ARG A 131 17.41 17.14 2.75
C ARG A 131 17.56 15.73 3.29
N ILE A 132 17.47 14.70 2.44
CA ILE A 132 17.67 13.30 2.84
C ILE A 132 19.10 13.07 3.32
N ALA A 133 20.08 13.62 2.60
CA ALA A 133 21.47 13.51 3.01
C ALA A 133 21.71 14.20 4.37
N PHE A 134 21.06 15.34 4.60
CA PHE A 134 21.08 16.04 5.89
C PHE A 134 20.40 15.23 6.99
N GLU A 135 19.17 14.76 6.78
CA GLU A 135 18.41 13.90 7.70
C GLU A 135 19.20 12.64 8.08
N LYS A 136 19.88 12.01 7.11
CA LYS A 136 20.75 10.85 7.33
C LYS A 136 22.04 11.20 8.07
N ALA A 137 22.56 12.42 7.88
CA ALA A 137 23.75 12.88 8.61
C ALA A 137 23.44 13.23 10.08
N ILE A 138 22.19 13.65 10.38
CA ILE A 138 21.72 13.91 11.75
C ILE A 138 21.07 12.68 12.41
N SER A 139 20.79 11.60 11.66
CA SER A 139 20.28 10.36 12.24
C SER A 139 21.41 9.66 12.97
N VAL A 140 21.56 9.97 14.25
CA VAL A 140 22.43 9.25 15.17
C VAL A 140 21.77 7.90 15.48
N ASP A 141 22.22 6.85 14.79
CA ASP A 141 21.89 5.47 15.14
C ASP A 141 22.59 5.16 16.46
N HIS A 142 21.82 5.18 17.57
CA HIS A 142 21.83 4.17 18.65
C HIS A 142 21.15 4.59 19.97
N ASP A 143 20.77 5.87 20.17
CA ASP A 143 20.18 6.33 21.45
C ASP A 143 18.97 7.28 21.28
N LYS A 144 18.07 7.04 20.31
CA LYS A 144 16.79 7.76 20.31
C LYS A 144 15.90 7.17 21.40
N LYS A 145 15.67 7.95 22.46
CA LYS A 145 14.57 7.70 23.41
C LYS A 145 13.28 7.51 22.62
N SER A 146 12.53 6.47 22.94
CA SER A 146 11.23 6.18 22.32
C SER A 146 10.31 7.40 22.50
N ILE A 147 9.42 7.65 21.53
CA ILE A 147 8.41 8.71 21.69
C ILE A 147 7.53 8.42 22.91
N SER A 148 7.35 7.14 23.26
CA SER A 148 6.62 6.71 24.45
C SER A 148 7.15 7.33 25.75
N GLU A 149 8.48 7.56 25.86
CA GLU A 149 9.09 8.17 27.06
C GLU A 149 8.78 9.66 27.22
N SER A 150 8.34 10.32 26.13
CA SER A 150 8.00 11.74 26.12
C SER A 150 6.53 12.03 26.36
N ILE A 151 5.68 10.99 26.41
CA ILE A 151 4.23 11.13 26.54
C ILE A 151 3.85 10.97 28.00
N ASP A 152 3.33 12.05 28.61
CA ASP A 152 2.80 12.03 29.97
C ASP A 152 1.27 12.23 29.94
N LEU A 153 0.53 11.14 30.14
CA LEU A 153 -0.94 11.14 30.17
C LEU A 153 -1.53 11.93 31.35
N SER A 154 -0.79 12.09 32.45
CA SER A 154 -1.28 12.78 33.65
C SER A 154 -1.46 14.28 33.41
N THR A 155 -0.66 14.85 32.50
CA THR A 155 -0.75 16.25 32.08
C THR A 155 -1.90 16.54 31.11
N MET A 156 -2.54 15.50 30.57
CA MET A 156 -3.63 15.65 29.61
C MET A 156 -4.97 15.76 30.34
N VAL A 157 -5.50 16.98 30.39
CA VAL A 157 -6.86 17.27 30.87
C VAL A 157 -7.88 16.93 29.78
N VAL A 158 -8.96 16.27 30.18
CA VAL A 158 -10.16 16.04 29.33
C VAL A 158 -11.12 17.16 29.66
N GLU A 159 -11.57 17.91 28.66
CA GLU A 159 -12.49 19.02 28.88
C GLU A 159 -13.89 18.49 29.30
N GLU A 160 -14.58 19.18 30.21
CA GLU A 160 -15.94 18.79 30.65
C GLU A 160 -16.95 18.77 29.49
N SER A 161 -16.68 19.47 28.41
CA SER A 161 -17.50 19.47 27.20
C SER A 161 -17.27 18.25 26.29
N TYR A 162 -16.33 17.36 26.61
CA TYR A 162 -16.10 16.14 25.86
C TYR A 162 -17.18 15.10 26.19
N ASP A 163 -18.01 14.78 25.20
CA ASP A 163 -19.14 13.85 25.28
C ASP A 163 -18.86 12.49 24.61
N GLY A 164 -17.61 12.23 24.23
CA GLY A 164 -17.19 10.98 23.61
C GLY A 164 -16.82 9.88 24.61
N PRO A 165 -16.34 8.72 24.11
CA PRO A 165 -15.98 7.58 24.95
C PRO A 165 -14.82 7.91 25.90
N HIS A 166 -14.97 7.50 27.15
CA HIS A 166 -13.95 7.66 28.18
C HIS A 166 -13.24 6.32 28.41
N LEU A 167 -11.91 6.31 28.26
CA LEU A 167 -11.08 5.15 28.59
C LEU A 167 -10.48 5.33 29.97
N ASP A 168 -10.78 4.41 30.88
CA ASP A 168 -10.12 4.29 32.17
C ASP A 168 -8.75 3.58 31.98
N ASP A 169 -8.56 2.42 32.60
CA ASP A 169 -7.28 1.70 32.56
C ASP A 169 -7.19 0.66 31.45
N VAL A 170 -8.30 -0.05 31.17
CA VAL A 170 -8.37 -1.18 30.23
C VAL A 170 -9.46 -0.97 29.19
N ILE A 171 -9.20 -1.45 27.97
CA ILE A 171 -10.20 -1.44 26.90
C ILE A 171 -11.31 -2.43 27.23
N THR A 172 -12.56 -1.98 27.16
CA THR A 172 -13.75 -2.82 27.34
C THR A 172 -14.58 -2.89 26.06
N VAL A 173 -15.52 -3.84 26.00
CA VAL A 173 -16.45 -3.96 24.86
C VAL A 173 -17.30 -2.69 24.73
N GLU A 174 -17.74 -2.13 25.86
CA GLU A 174 -18.54 -0.90 25.93
C GLU A 174 -17.77 0.28 25.33
N PHE A 175 -16.51 0.47 25.74
CA PHE A 175 -15.65 1.52 25.19
C PHE A 175 -15.48 1.40 23.68
N VAL A 176 -15.20 0.18 23.18
CA VAL A 176 -15.03 -0.04 21.74
C VAL A 176 -16.31 0.27 20.97
N ASN A 177 -17.47 -0.15 21.49
CA ASN A 177 -18.76 0.13 20.86
C ASN A 177 -19.08 1.63 20.84
N GLU A 178 -18.85 2.33 21.95
CA GLU A 178 -19.01 3.79 22.03
C GLU A 178 -18.06 4.52 21.07
N MET A 179 -16.80 4.11 21.01
CA MET A 179 -15.80 4.67 20.10
C MET A 179 -16.21 4.49 18.63
N ILE A 180 -16.63 3.29 18.23
CA ILE A 180 -17.13 3.03 16.87
C ILE A 180 -18.38 3.89 16.59
N ALA A 181 -19.29 4.03 17.56
CA ALA A 181 -20.48 4.86 17.41
C ALA A 181 -20.13 6.35 17.25
N THR A 182 -19.14 6.85 18.00
CA THR A 182 -18.59 8.21 17.86
C THR A 182 -17.96 8.40 16.48
N PHE A 183 -17.16 7.45 16.01
CA PHE A 183 -16.54 7.51 14.67
C PHE A 183 -17.56 7.46 13.54
N LYS A 184 -18.62 6.64 13.63
CA LYS A 184 -19.73 6.60 12.67
C LYS A 184 -20.47 7.95 12.58
N LYS A 185 -20.44 8.76 13.64
CA LYS A 185 -20.97 10.14 13.69
C LYS A 185 -19.93 11.21 13.33
N GLN A 186 -18.76 10.82 12.83
CA GLN A 186 -17.63 11.70 12.53
C GLN A 186 -17.08 12.46 13.76
N GLY A 187 -17.38 11.96 14.96
CA GLY A 187 -16.77 12.42 16.20
C GLY A 187 -15.32 11.91 16.33
N LYS A 188 -14.61 12.41 17.35
CA LYS A 188 -13.19 12.11 17.55
C LYS A 188 -12.93 11.56 18.95
N LEU A 189 -12.05 10.57 19.05
CA LEU A 189 -11.55 10.10 20.34
C LEU A 189 -10.64 11.16 20.97
N HIS A 190 -10.83 11.49 22.24
CA HIS A 190 -10.01 12.49 22.91
C HIS A 190 -8.52 12.09 22.90
N LYS A 191 -7.62 13.09 22.78
CA LYS A 191 -6.17 12.88 22.61
C LYS A 191 -5.55 12.03 23.73
N LYS A 192 -6.05 12.16 24.96
CA LYS A 192 -5.59 11.39 26.13
C LYS A 192 -5.78 9.89 25.93
N TYR A 193 -6.98 9.49 25.51
CA TYR A 193 -7.35 8.10 25.29
C TYR A 193 -6.69 7.53 24.03
N ALA A 194 -6.56 8.36 22.98
CA ALA A 194 -5.77 8.01 21.81
C ALA A 194 -4.31 7.67 22.20
N PHE A 195 -3.62 8.54 22.96
CA PHE A 195 -2.27 8.24 23.42
C PHE A 195 -2.19 7.04 24.38
N LYS A 196 -3.19 6.83 25.25
CA LYS A 196 -3.26 5.63 26.10
C LYS A 196 -3.28 4.35 25.26
N ILE A 197 -4.16 4.27 24.25
CA ILE A 197 -4.21 3.14 23.32
C ILE A 197 -2.86 2.94 22.62
N LEU A 198 -2.24 4.02 22.15
CA LEU A 198 -0.95 3.94 21.45
C LEU A 198 0.19 3.48 22.37
N LEU A 199 0.21 3.89 23.63
CA LEU A 199 1.20 3.43 24.61
C LEU A 199 1.02 1.94 24.93
N ASP A 200 -0.22 1.51 25.18
CA ASP A 200 -0.53 0.11 25.48
C ASP A 200 -0.21 -0.81 24.30
N ILE A 201 -0.60 -0.42 23.09
CA ILE A 201 -0.37 -1.24 21.89
C ILE A 201 1.12 -1.28 21.51
N TYR A 202 1.84 -0.18 21.72
CA TYR A 202 3.29 -0.14 21.54
C TYR A 202 4.00 -1.13 22.46
N ALA A 203 3.65 -1.11 23.75
CA ALA A 203 4.17 -2.06 24.73
C ALA A 203 3.84 -3.50 24.33
N TYR A 204 2.59 -3.77 23.93
CA TYR A 204 2.17 -5.09 23.48
C TYR A 204 2.98 -5.60 22.27
N PHE A 205 3.14 -4.78 21.22
CA PHE A 205 3.81 -5.23 19.99
C PHE A 205 5.32 -5.41 20.12
N LYS A 206 5.98 -4.72 21.06
CA LYS A 206 7.40 -4.94 21.34
C LYS A 206 7.70 -6.38 21.74
N ASP A 207 6.79 -7.02 22.46
CA ASP A 207 6.97 -8.38 22.97
C ASP A 207 6.50 -9.46 21.98
N GLN A 208 5.93 -9.08 20.84
CA GLN A 208 5.46 -10.05 19.84
C GLN A 208 6.62 -10.64 19.02
N PRO A 209 6.50 -11.88 18.52
CA PRO A 209 7.43 -12.42 17.54
C PRO A 209 7.19 -11.82 16.14
N THR A 210 8.19 -11.93 15.27
CA THR A 210 8.07 -11.51 13.86
C THR A 210 7.10 -12.40 13.07
N LEU A 211 7.11 -13.70 13.37
CA LEU A 211 6.15 -14.69 12.89
C LEU A 211 5.26 -15.12 14.07
N VAL A 212 3.98 -14.78 14.03
CA VAL A 212 3.01 -15.17 15.05
C VAL A 212 2.37 -16.50 14.68
N GLU A 213 2.43 -17.48 15.58
CA GLU A 213 1.77 -18.78 15.40
C GLU A 213 0.39 -18.75 16.04
N ILE A 214 -0.62 -19.20 15.28
CA ILE A 214 -2.02 -19.20 15.70
C ILE A 214 -2.53 -20.63 15.66
N ASP A 215 -2.99 -21.14 16.79
CA ASP A 215 -3.70 -22.41 16.88
C ASP A 215 -5.22 -22.14 16.93
N VAL A 216 -5.93 -22.55 15.88
CA VAL A 216 -7.39 -22.49 15.76
C VAL A 216 -7.97 -23.84 16.18
N PRO A 217 -8.74 -23.90 17.28
CA PRO A 217 -9.41 -25.12 17.74
C PRO A 217 -10.37 -25.71 16.70
N THR A 218 -10.53 -27.03 16.72
CA THR A 218 -11.30 -27.83 15.74
C THR A 218 -12.67 -27.24 15.38
N LYS A 219 -13.44 -26.80 16.38
CA LYS A 219 -14.82 -26.28 16.20
C LYS A 219 -14.90 -24.76 16.02
N GLN A 220 -13.77 -24.06 16.06
CA GLN A 220 -13.72 -22.61 16.02
C GLN A 220 -13.53 -22.12 14.59
N ARG A 221 -14.32 -21.10 14.21
CA ARG A 221 -14.15 -20.37 12.97
C ARG A 221 -13.02 -19.36 13.12
N PHE A 222 -12.27 -19.09 12.06
CA PHE A 222 -11.27 -18.03 12.01
C PHE A 222 -11.42 -17.23 10.72
N THR A 223 -11.33 -15.90 10.81
CA THR A 223 -11.51 -14.99 9.67
C THR A 223 -10.19 -14.31 9.29
N ILE A 224 -9.88 -14.28 8.00
CA ILE A 224 -8.73 -13.55 7.44
C ILE A 224 -9.25 -12.47 6.49
N CYS A 225 -8.89 -11.23 6.79
CA CYS A 225 -9.17 -10.06 5.97
C CYS A 225 -7.87 -9.55 5.32
N GLY A 226 -7.99 -8.96 4.14
CA GLY A 226 -6.91 -8.24 3.47
C GLY A 226 -6.91 -6.76 3.81
N ASP A 227 -6.48 -5.96 2.84
CA ASP A 227 -6.33 -4.51 2.91
C ASP A 227 -7.67 -3.83 3.23
N ILE A 228 -7.64 -2.78 4.04
CA ILE A 228 -8.81 -1.95 4.39
C ILE A 228 -8.62 -0.49 3.97
N HIS A 229 -7.38 0.01 3.96
CA HIS A 229 -7.04 1.33 3.43
C HIS A 229 -7.95 2.47 3.93
N GLY A 230 -8.16 2.55 5.25
CA GLY A 230 -8.94 3.62 5.85
C GLY A 230 -10.41 3.68 5.44
N GLN A 231 -10.97 2.60 4.89
CA GLN A 231 -12.41 2.47 4.61
C GLN A 231 -13.16 2.00 5.87
N PHE A 232 -13.22 2.86 6.89
CA PHE A 232 -13.79 2.56 8.21
C PHE A 232 -15.24 2.03 8.18
N TYR A 233 -16.07 2.54 7.27
CA TYR A 233 -17.47 2.12 7.15
C TYR A 233 -17.58 0.71 6.58
N ASP A 234 -16.69 0.33 5.65
CA ASP A 234 -16.60 -1.04 5.15
C ASP A 234 -16.00 -1.99 6.19
N LEU A 235 -15.06 -1.53 7.02
CA LEU A 235 -14.60 -2.30 8.19
C LEU A 235 -15.79 -2.62 9.12
N CYS A 236 -16.65 -1.64 9.39
CA CYS A 236 -17.85 -1.87 10.18
C CYS A 236 -18.80 -2.86 9.47
N ASN A 237 -18.96 -2.75 8.16
CA ASN A 237 -19.78 -3.66 7.38
C ASN A 237 -19.27 -5.11 7.44
N ILE A 238 -17.96 -5.33 7.44
CA ILE A 238 -17.38 -6.66 7.68
C ILE A 238 -17.87 -7.23 9.02
N PHE A 239 -17.87 -6.42 10.07
CA PHE A 239 -18.35 -6.84 11.38
C PHE A 239 -19.87 -7.05 11.42
N ASP A 240 -20.65 -6.26 10.68
CA ASP A 240 -22.10 -6.44 10.59
C ASP A 240 -22.45 -7.75 9.84
N ILE A 241 -21.70 -8.10 8.78
CA ILE A 241 -21.91 -9.32 7.98
C ILE A 241 -21.37 -10.57 8.69
N ASN A 242 -20.18 -10.48 9.30
CA ASN A 242 -19.45 -11.65 9.80
C ASN A 242 -19.40 -11.72 11.35
N GLY A 243 -20.04 -10.78 12.03
CA GLY A 243 -20.06 -10.67 13.49
C GLY A 243 -18.85 -9.90 14.04
N LEU A 244 -19.04 -9.23 15.17
CA LEU A 244 -17.98 -8.47 15.85
C LEU A 244 -16.84 -9.41 16.28
N PRO A 245 -15.60 -8.89 16.37
CA PRO A 245 -14.50 -9.62 16.98
C PRO A 245 -14.80 -10.03 18.42
N SER A 246 -14.45 -11.27 18.75
CA SER A 246 -14.57 -11.82 20.10
C SER A 246 -13.64 -13.03 20.25
N GLU A 247 -13.55 -13.59 21.45
CA GLU A 247 -12.86 -14.86 21.66
C GLU A 247 -13.43 -16.01 20.83
N SER A 248 -14.74 -16.00 20.56
CA SER A 248 -15.40 -17.01 19.71
C SER A 248 -15.41 -16.66 18.22
N ASN A 249 -15.04 -15.43 17.85
CA ASN A 249 -15.01 -14.95 16.48
C ASN A 249 -13.69 -14.20 16.17
N PRO A 250 -12.57 -14.94 16.05
CA PRO A 250 -11.27 -14.35 15.81
C PRO A 250 -11.07 -13.84 14.38
N TYR A 251 -10.24 -12.80 14.26
CA TYR A 251 -9.89 -12.13 13.01
C TYR A 251 -8.38 -11.94 12.87
N LEU A 252 -7.87 -12.05 11.65
CA LEU A 252 -6.57 -11.57 11.21
C LEU A 252 -6.76 -10.54 10.10
N PHE A 253 -6.27 -9.31 10.29
CA PHE A 253 -6.16 -8.32 9.22
C PHE A 253 -4.72 -8.28 8.71
N ASN A 254 -4.56 -8.56 7.41
CA ASN A 254 -3.27 -8.81 6.79
C ASN A 254 -2.67 -7.57 6.12
N GLY A 255 -2.40 -6.52 6.91
CA GLY A 255 -1.72 -5.29 6.50
C GLY A 255 -2.58 -4.28 5.73
N ASP A 256 -2.00 -3.11 5.48
CA ASP A 256 -2.59 -2.01 4.72
C ASP A 256 -3.95 -1.56 5.31
N PHE A 257 -3.90 -1.18 6.59
CA PHE A 257 -5.05 -0.69 7.35
C PHE A 257 -5.37 0.76 7.04
N VAL A 258 -4.32 1.53 6.77
CA VAL A 258 -4.34 2.99 6.63
C VAL A 258 -4.02 3.39 5.19
N ASP A 259 -3.97 4.70 4.98
CA ASP A 259 -3.72 5.36 3.71
C ASP A 259 -4.86 5.14 2.70
N ARG A 260 -4.90 6.01 1.69
CA ARG A 260 -5.88 6.08 0.60
C ARG A 260 -7.25 6.52 1.05
N GLY A 261 -7.92 5.75 1.88
CA GLY A 261 -9.18 6.15 2.49
C GLY A 261 -8.98 7.25 3.52
N SER A 262 -10.00 8.09 3.67
CA SER A 262 -9.97 9.28 4.52
C SER A 262 -10.51 9.04 5.93
N PHE A 263 -10.60 7.77 6.34
CA PHE A 263 -10.98 7.36 7.69
C PHE A 263 -9.96 6.38 8.28
N SER A 264 -8.67 6.62 7.98
CA SER A 264 -7.57 5.76 8.42
C SER A 264 -7.39 5.81 9.93
N VAL A 265 -7.61 6.98 10.55
CA VAL A 265 -7.54 7.16 12.01
C VAL A 265 -8.61 6.34 12.73
N GLU A 266 -9.86 6.40 12.26
CA GLU A 266 -10.96 5.63 12.83
C GLU A 266 -10.72 4.12 12.68
N THR A 267 -10.23 3.72 11.51
CA THR A 267 -9.88 2.33 11.19
C THR A 267 -8.80 1.79 12.15
N ILE A 268 -7.66 2.49 12.28
CA ILE A 268 -6.54 2.00 13.07
C ILE A 268 -6.83 2.00 14.58
N PHE A 269 -7.55 3.01 15.11
CA PHE A 269 -7.95 3.02 16.52
C PHE A 269 -8.95 1.92 16.84
N THR A 270 -9.86 1.59 15.91
CA THR A 270 -10.77 0.45 16.05
C THR A 270 -9.99 -0.87 16.10
N MET A 271 -9.04 -1.06 15.18
CA MET A 271 -8.21 -2.26 15.14
C MET A 271 -7.30 -2.41 16.37
N PHE A 272 -6.65 -1.33 16.81
CA PHE A 272 -5.81 -1.36 18.02
C PHE A 272 -6.63 -1.62 19.28
N SER A 273 -7.83 -1.03 19.38
CA SER A 273 -8.71 -1.31 20.53
C SER A 273 -9.17 -2.76 20.55
N TYR A 274 -9.58 -3.34 19.42
CA TYR A 274 -9.88 -4.79 19.36
C TYR A 274 -8.66 -5.67 19.64
N LYS A 275 -7.46 -5.24 19.21
CA LYS A 275 -6.22 -5.96 19.52
C LYS A 275 -5.94 -5.98 21.03
N LEU A 276 -6.12 -4.86 21.71
CA LEU A 276 -5.95 -4.77 23.16
C LEU A 276 -7.07 -5.51 23.92
N LEU A 277 -8.30 -5.49 23.40
CA LEU A 277 -9.44 -6.19 23.98
C LEU A 277 -9.35 -7.72 23.84
N TYR A 278 -8.89 -8.20 22.68
CA TYR A 278 -8.80 -9.62 22.36
C TYR A 278 -7.40 -10.00 21.83
N PRO A 279 -6.35 -9.92 22.66
CA PRO A 279 -4.95 -10.06 22.21
C PRO A 279 -4.64 -11.40 21.54
N ASN A 280 -5.36 -12.47 21.88
CA ASN A 280 -5.17 -13.80 21.32
C ASN A 280 -6.21 -14.19 20.25
N HIS A 281 -7.08 -13.27 19.86
CA HIS A 281 -8.16 -13.54 18.90
C HIS A 281 -8.32 -12.43 17.84
N PHE A 282 -7.65 -11.30 17.99
CA PHE A 282 -7.55 -10.26 16.97
C PHE A 282 -6.07 -10.08 16.59
N PHE A 283 -5.74 -10.25 15.33
CA PHE A 283 -4.37 -10.30 14.83
C PHE A 283 -4.17 -9.27 13.72
N LEU A 284 -2.99 -8.64 13.72
CA LEU A 284 -2.63 -7.56 12.79
C LEU A 284 -1.24 -7.88 12.22
N SER A 285 -1.15 -7.97 10.90
CA SER A 285 0.12 -8.10 10.18
C SER A 285 0.53 -6.77 9.56
N ARG A 286 1.82 -6.48 9.46
CA ARG A 286 2.32 -5.27 8.79
C ARG A 286 2.17 -5.36 7.27
N GLY A 287 1.64 -4.32 6.62
CA GLY A 287 1.66 -4.11 5.17
C GLY A 287 2.69 -3.07 4.72
N ASN A 288 2.69 -2.69 3.44
CA ASN A 288 3.53 -1.59 2.92
C ASN A 288 3.14 -0.25 3.51
N HIS A 289 1.84 0.00 3.68
CA HIS A 289 1.33 1.29 4.10
C HIS A 289 1.61 1.56 5.59
N GLU A 290 1.94 0.55 6.38
CA GLU A 290 2.50 0.70 7.72
C GLU A 290 4.03 1.00 7.68
N SER A 291 4.44 1.96 6.86
CA SER A 291 5.83 2.40 6.71
C SER A 291 5.96 3.91 6.52
N ASP A 292 7.13 4.47 6.87
CA ASP A 292 7.42 5.88 6.68
C ASP A 292 7.36 6.30 5.23
N VAL A 293 7.82 5.45 4.32
CA VAL A 293 7.91 5.82 2.90
C VAL A 293 6.52 6.03 2.30
N MET A 294 5.53 5.24 2.74
CA MET A 294 4.15 5.39 2.29
C MET A 294 3.41 6.48 3.06
N ASN A 295 3.57 6.53 4.38
CA ASN A 295 2.86 7.47 5.26
C ASN A 295 3.37 8.92 5.14
N LYS A 296 4.70 9.14 5.01
CA LYS A 296 5.28 10.44 5.37
C LYS A 296 5.23 11.51 4.31
N VAL A 297 4.54 12.62 4.60
CA VAL A 297 4.45 13.79 3.72
C VAL A 297 5.79 14.53 3.52
N ARG A 298 6.65 14.12 2.57
CA ARG A 298 7.86 14.87 2.17
C ARG A 298 7.52 16.07 1.29
N ILE A 299 7.03 17.16 1.89
CA ILE A 299 6.91 18.47 1.23
C ILE A 299 8.28 19.14 1.06
N CYS A 300 8.54 19.65 -0.15
CA CYS A 300 9.35 20.85 -0.39
C CYS A 300 8.40 22.06 -0.42
N THR A 301 8.53 22.95 0.56
CA THR A 301 7.68 24.14 0.70
C THR A 301 8.16 25.25 -0.22
N ASN A 302 7.33 25.65 -1.20
CA ASN A 302 7.22 27.07 -1.56
C ASN A 302 5.86 27.34 -2.23
N GLN A 303 5.07 28.19 -1.58
CA GLN A 303 3.63 28.39 -1.75
C GLN A 303 3.24 29.31 -2.93
N MET A 304 4.13 29.52 -3.90
CA MET A 304 3.98 30.56 -4.94
C MET A 304 4.02 30.04 -6.38
N LEU A 305 3.62 28.78 -6.62
CA LEU A 305 4.00 28.08 -7.86
C LEU A 305 2.92 27.13 -8.44
N LEU A 306 1.64 27.51 -8.36
CA LEU A 306 0.53 26.59 -8.69
C LEU A 306 -0.39 26.93 -9.87
N ARG A 307 0.00 27.82 -10.79
CA ARG A 307 -0.88 28.16 -11.94
C ARG A 307 -0.51 27.53 -13.30
N THR A 308 0.58 26.76 -13.40
CA THR A 308 0.98 26.10 -14.66
C THR A 308 1.39 24.62 -14.51
N PHE A 309 1.02 23.98 -13.39
CA PHE A 309 1.59 22.70 -12.94
C PHE A 309 0.61 21.50 -12.93
N THR A 310 -0.28 21.41 -13.90
CA THR A 310 -1.54 20.67 -13.68
C THR A 310 -1.50 19.14 -13.82
N TYR A 311 -0.43 18.47 -14.29
CA TYR A 311 -0.54 17.02 -14.56
C TYR A 311 0.61 16.09 -14.14
N ILE A 312 1.85 16.58 -14.03
CA ILE A 312 3.00 15.69 -13.77
C ILE A 312 3.44 15.81 -12.31
N LEU A 313 3.76 16.98 -11.77
CA LEU A 313 4.00 17.12 -10.31
C LEU A 313 2.74 16.74 -9.49
N HIS A 314 1.59 16.79 -10.15
CA HIS A 314 0.28 16.40 -9.63
C HIS A 314 0.19 14.88 -9.23
N LEU A 315 1.14 14.03 -9.62
CA LEU A 315 1.12 12.59 -9.27
C LEU A 315 2.14 12.19 -8.20
N PHE A 316 3.15 13.03 -7.91
CA PHE A 316 4.41 12.57 -7.29
C PHE A 316 4.65 12.99 -5.84
N LEU A 317 3.70 13.71 -5.25
CA LEU A 317 3.69 14.08 -3.82
C LEU A 317 2.40 13.57 -3.14
N LYS A 318 1.83 12.48 -3.68
CA LYS A 318 0.74 11.75 -3.02
C LYS A 318 1.36 10.86 -1.96
N MET A 319 1.32 11.41 -0.78
CA MET A 319 1.65 10.81 0.50
C MET A 319 0.32 10.28 0.97
N TYR A 320 0.18 8.98 1.15
CA TYR A 320 -1.11 8.33 0.96
C TYR A 320 -2.19 8.66 2.01
N GLY A 321 -1.89 9.58 2.93
CA GLY A 321 -2.88 10.40 3.61
C GLY A 321 -2.83 10.23 5.11
N PHE A 322 -2.32 9.12 5.62
CA PHE A 322 -2.40 8.80 7.04
C PHE A 322 -1.64 9.81 7.92
N GLU A 323 -0.39 10.17 7.60
CA GLU A 323 0.35 11.17 8.39
C GLU A 323 -0.38 12.52 8.40
N GLY A 324 -0.90 12.95 7.24
CA GLY A 324 -1.68 14.18 7.13
C GLY A 324 -2.99 14.12 7.93
N GLU A 325 -3.65 12.97 7.93
CA GLU A 325 -4.89 12.73 8.67
C GLU A 325 -4.64 12.78 10.18
N VAL A 326 -3.60 12.09 10.67
CA VAL A 326 -3.21 12.11 12.08
C VAL A 326 -2.83 13.52 12.51
N LYS A 327 -2.04 14.26 11.70
CA LYS A 327 -1.66 15.64 12.02
C LYS A 327 -2.86 16.59 12.04
N LYS A 328 -3.85 16.35 11.17
CA LYS A 328 -5.08 17.15 11.12
C LYS A 328 -6.01 16.85 12.29
N LYS A 329 -6.16 15.58 12.68
CA LYS A 329 -7.06 15.14 13.75
C LYS A 329 -6.42 15.27 15.15
N TYR A 330 -5.09 15.13 15.24
CA TYR A 330 -4.31 15.10 16.47
C TYR A 330 -3.05 15.99 16.40
N THR A 331 -1.85 15.41 16.43
CA THR A 331 -0.57 16.13 16.58
C THR A 331 0.54 15.48 15.76
N ASN A 332 1.62 16.24 15.50
CA ASN A 332 2.83 15.69 14.86
C ASN A 332 3.46 14.56 15.68
N GLN A 333 3.50 14.71 17.02
CA GLN A 333 4.04 13.69 17.92
C GLN A 333 3.29 12.36 17.79
N MET A 334 1.96 12.41 17.62
CA MET A 334 1.16 11.20 17.41
C MET A 334 1.47 10.54 16.07
N ALA A 335 1.65 11.32 15.01
CA ALA A 335 2.02 10.77 13.69
C ALA A 335 3.40 10.08 13.74
N ASP A 336 4.38 10.70 14.40
CA ASP A 336 5.69 10.09 14.59
C ASP A 336 5.61 8.82 15.46
N PHE A 337 4.72 8.78 16.45
CA PHE A 337 4.55 7.61 17.31
C PHE A 337 3.88 6.43 16.59
N PHE A 338 2.91 6.69 15.71
CA PHE A 338 2.34 5.65 14.84
C PHE A 338 3.42 5.00 13.96
N THR A 339 4.32 5.79 13.37
CA THR A 339 5.48 5.27 12.63
C THR A 339 6.30 4.29 13.48
N GLU A 340 6.56 4.65 14.75
CA GLU A 340 7.34 3.80 15.65
C GLU A 340 6.59 2.49 15.97
N ILE A 341 5.28 2.58 16.23
CA ILE A 341 4.39 1.43 16.48
C ILE A 341 4.33 0.50 15.26
N PHE A 342 4.22 1.05 14.06
CA PHE A 342 4.18 0.25 12.83
C PHE A 342 5.45 -0.57 12.60
N CYS A 343 6.61 -0.11 13.09
CA CYS A 343 7.83 -0.91 13.08
C CYS A 343 7.80 -2.10 14.05
N GLN A 344 6.90 -2.11 15.04
CA GLN A 344 6.74 -3.20 15.99
C GLN A 344 5.77 -4.29 15.50
N LEU A 345 4.95 -4.01 14.49
CA LEU A 345 3.95 -4.96 13.98
C LEU A 345 4.60 -6.26 13.48
N PRO A 346 4.04 -7.45 13.82
CA PRO A 346 4.44 -8.71 13.22
C PRO A 346 4.38 -8.68 11.70
N LEU A 347 5.27 -9.42 11.03
CA LEU A 347 5.34 -9.42 9.57
C LEU A 347 4.47 -10.52 8.94
N CYS A 348 4.32 -11.65 9.62
CA CYS A 348 3.63 -12.82 9.10
C CYS A 348 2.92 -13.59 10.21
N HIS A 349 1.95 -14.41 9.81
CA HIS A 349 1.23 -15.32 10.69
C HIS A 349 1.26 -16.74 10.14
N LEU A 350 1.26 -17.74 11.02
CA LEU A 350 1.21 -19.15 10.67
C LEU A 350 0.05 -19.83 11.42
N ILE A 351 -1.02 -20.14 10.69
CA ILE A 351 -2.23 -20.73 11.27
C ILE A 351 -2.18 -22.26 11.20
N ASN A 352 -2.36 -22.92 12.34
CA ASN A 352 -2.29 -24.38 12.54
C ASN A 352 -1.03 -25.03 11.94
N ARG A 353 0.06 -24.28 11.77
CA ARG A 353 1.29 -24.70 11.05
C ARG A 353 1.03 -25.18 9.61
N LYS A 354 -0.06 -24.72 9.00
CA LYS A 354 -0.52 -25.16 7.68
C LYS A 354 -0.87 -24.02 6.74
N ILE A 355 -1.24 -22.84 7.24
CA ILE A 355 -1.55 -21.68 6.40
C ILE A 355 -0.56 -20.58 6.75
N PHE A 356 0.24 -20.17 5.77
CA PHE A 356 1.13 -19.02 5.92
C PHE A 356 0.42 -17.76 5.42
N VAL A 357 0.39 -16.72 6.23
CA VAL A 357 -0.25 -15.45 5.91
C VAL A 357 0.78 -14.32 5.95
N CYS A 358 0.91 -13.60 4.85
CA CYS A 358 1.78 -12.42 4.72
C CYS A 358 1.12 -11.37 3.82
N HIS A 359 1.41 -10.09 3.98
CA HIS A 359 0.74 -9.05 3.18
C HIS A 359 1.12 -9.14 1.69
N GLY A 360 2.41 -9.04 1.38
CA GLY A 360 2.96 -9.08 0.03
C GLY A 360 2.99 -10.50 -0.56
N GLY A 361 4.06 -11.25 -0.33
CA GLY A 361 4.17 -12.59 -0.93
C GLY A 361 5.45 -13.32 -0.56
N LEU A 362 5.87 -14.24 -1.43
CA LEU A 362 7.07 -15.04 -1.22
C LEU A 362 8.37 -14.33 -1.62
N PHE A 363 9.48 -15.04 -1.45
CA PHE A 363 10.82 -14.48 -1.42
C PHE A 363 11.51 -14.49 -2.79
N LYS A 364 12.40 -13.50 -2.99
CA LYS A 364 13.29 -13.40 -4.15
C LYS A 364 14.31 -14.55 -4.21
N GLU A 365 14.68 -15.10 -3.06
CA GLU A 365 15.63 -16.19 -2.93
C GLU A 365 14.92 -17.51 -2.59
N ASP A 366 15.50 -18.62 -3.04
CA ASP A 366 15.06 -19.96 -2.65
C ASP A 366 15.60 -20.33 -1.26
N GLY A 367 14.96 -21.31 -0.63
CA GLY A 367 15.47 -21.91 0.61
C GLY A 367 15.08 -21.20 1.90
N VAL A 368 14.46 -20.01 1.83
CA VAL A 368 13.93 -19.29 2.99
C VAL A 368 13.01 -20.19 3.80
N THR A 369 13.26 -20.26 5.10
CA THR A 369 12.52 -21.08 6.07
C THR A 369 11.66 -20.23 6.99
N LEU A 370 10.71 -20.86 7.68
CA LEU A 370 9.96 -20.21 8.78
C LEU A 370 10.90 -19.67 9.87
N ASP A 371 12.04 -20.32 10.13
CA ASP A 371 13.03 -19.87 11.11
C ASP A 371 13.76 -18.60 10.68
N ASP A 372 14.02 -18.43 9.38
CA ASP A 372 14.61 -17.20 8.85
C ASP A 372 13.64 -16.01 9.04
N ILE A 373 12.33 -16.26 8.87
CA ILE A 373 11.28 -15.25 9.13
C ILE A 373 11.23 -14.91 10.62
N ARG A 374 11.26 -15.91 11.52
CA ARG A 374 11.27 -15.68 12.98
C ARG A 374 12.45 -14.80 13.42
N LYS A 375 13.62 -14.99 12.81
CA LYS A 375 14.87 -14.26 13.11
C LYS A 375 14.97 -12.89 12.44
N THR A 376 14.02 -12.54 11.57
CA THR A 376 14.05 -11.25 10.88
C THR A 376 13.83 -10.12 11.89
N ASP A 377 14.82 -9.22 11.98
CA ASP A 377 14.67 -7.97 12.71
C ASP A 377 13.69 -7.06 11.98
N ARG A 378 12.50 -6.94 12.57
CA ARG A 378 11.38 -6.16 12.03
C ARG A 378 11.35 -4.72 12.53
N VAL A 379 12.10 -4.38 13.59
CA VAL A 379 12.00 -3.09 14.31
C VAL A 379 12.76 -2.00 13.56
N ARG A 380 12.31 -1.75 12.33
CA ARG A 380 12.92 -0.83 11.37
C ARG A 380 11.95 -0.55 10.24
N GLN A 381 12.28 0.45 9.43
CA GLN A 381 11.58 0.66 8.16
C GLN A 381 11.89 -0.51 7.19
N PRO A 382 10.92 -0.89 6.34
CA PRO A 382 11.15 -1.86 5.28
C PRO A 382 12.42 -1.51 4.48
N PRO A 383 13.31 -2.48 4.21
CA PRO A 383 14.45 -2.26 3.33
C PRO A 383 13.99 -2.02 1.88
N ASP A 384 14.85 -1.40 1.08
CA ASP A 384 14.60 -1.12 -0.35
C ASP A 384 14.38 -2.39 -1.21
N GLU A 385 14.66 -3.59 -0.66
CA GLU A 385 14.47 -4.88 -1.31
C GLU A 385 13.65 -5.84 -0.41
N GLY A 386 12.57 -6.44 -0.95
CA GLY A 386 12.13 -7.77 -0.51
C GLY A 386 10.79 -7.94 0.22
N ILE A 387 10.03 -6.88 0.55
CA ILE A 387 8.78 -7.04 1.35
C ILE A 387 7.49 -6.99 0.48
N MET A 388 7.61 -6.65 -0.81
CA MET A 388 6.47 -6.38 -1.70
C MET A 388 6.47 -7.27 -2.95
N SER A 389 6.34 -8.58 -2.76
CA SER A 389 6.29 -9.53 -3.87
C SER A 389 4.84 -9.84 -4.28
N ASP A 390 4.65 -10.11 -5.58
CA ASP A 390 3.34 -10.47 -6.16
C ASP A 390 3.42 -11.85 -6.86
N PRO A 391 2.35 -12.65 -6.87
CA PRO A 391 2.32 -13.88 -7.67
C PRO A 391 2.36 -13.58 -9.19
N GLN A 392 2.83 -14.56 -9.97
CA GLN A 392 2.74 -14.54 -11.44
C GLN A 392 2.37 -15.93 -11.97
N ASP A 393 1.67 -15.99 -13.11
CA ASP A 393 1.24 -17.27 -13.68
C ASP A 393 2.40 -18.10 -14.23
N LEU A 394 3.43 -17.43 -14.75
CA LEU A 394 4.59 -18.09 -15.33
C LEU A 394 5.51 -18.63 -14.24
N ARG A 395 6.15 -19.77 -14.51
CA ARG A 395 7.16 -20.36 -13.64
C ARG A 395 8.38 -19.44 -13.47
N GLY A 396 9.07 -19.58 -12.36
CA GLY A 396 10.29 -18.84 -12.01
C GLY A 396 10.01 -17.54 -11.27
N ARG A 397 10.90 -16.56 -11.43
CA ARG A 397 10.80 -15.23 -10.83
C ARG A 397 10.99 -14.16 -11.90
N SER A 398 10.35 -13.03 -11.72
CA SER A 398 10.56 -11.84 -12.56
C SER A 398 10.71 -10.58 -11.71
N PRO A 399 11.28 -9.49 -12.26
CA PRO A 399 11.27 -8.20 -11.60
C PRO A 399 9.85 -7.78 -11.24
N SER A 400 9.65 -7.22 -10.04
CA SER A 400 8.34 -6.73 -9.63
C SER A 400 7.86 -5.60 -10.54
N LYS A 401 6.58 -5.68 -10.97
CA LYS A 401 5.91 -4.60 -11.70
C LYS A 401 5.87 -3.30 -10.88
N ARG A 402 5.99 -3.38 -9.56
CA ARG A 402 6.03 -2.25 -8.62
C ARG A 402 7.42 -1.65 -8.47
N GLY A 403 8.46 -2.34 -8.91
CA GLY A 403 9.85 -1.88 -8.85
C GLY A 403 10.57 -2.16 -7.52
N VAL A 404 9.88 -2.78 -6.56
CA VAL A 404 10.39 -3.30 -5.28
C VAL A 404 9.83 -4.71 -5.09
N GLY A 405 10.64 -5.62 -4.55
CA GLY A 405 10.26 -7.04 -4.43
C GLY A 405 10.47 -7.82 -5.73
N CYS A 406 9.77 -8.96 -5.87
CA CYS A 406 9.81 -9.78 -7.07
C CYS A 406 8.42 -10.32 -7.42
N GLN A 407 8.25 -10.76 -8.65
CA GLN A 407 7.16 -11.67 -9.00
C GLN A 407 7.62 -13.11 -8.83
N PHE A 408 6.75 -13.99 -8.30
CA PHE A 408 7.07 -15.40 -8.07
C PHE A 408 6.01 -16.33 -8.67
N GLY A 409 6.48 -17.37 -9.35
CA GLY A 409 5.65 -18.34 -10.05
C GLY A 409 5.13 -19.49 -9.19
N PRO A 410 4.30 -20.36 -9.76
CA PRO A 410 3.73 -21.52 -9.05
C PRO A 410 4.78 -22.51 -8.54
N ASP A 411 5.91 -22.64 -9.23
CA ASP A 411 7.02 -23.50 -8.81
C ASP A 411 7.75 -22.98 -7.56
N VAL A 412 7.86 -21.66 -7.42
CA VAL A 412 8.40 -21.02 -6.21
C VAL A 412 7.47 -21.28 -5.03
N THR A 413 6.16 -21.11 -5.22
CA THR A 413 5.15 -21.43 -4.20
C THR A 413 5.21 -22.90 -3.80
N ASP A 414 5.21 -23.81 -4.77
CA ASP A 414 5.27 -25.25 -4.52
C ASP A 414 6.51 -25.66 -3.72
N ALA A 415 7.68 -25.17 -4.13
CA ALA A 415 8.94 -25.48 -3.47
C ALA A 415 8.97 -24.98 -2.02
N TRP A 416 8.50 -23.74 -1.79
CA TRP A 416 8.51 -23.15 -0.46
C TRP A 416 7.53 -23.83 0.50
N LEU A 417 6.30 -24.10 0.03
CA LEU A 417 5.28 -24.81 0.81
C LEU A 417 5.74 -26.20 1.22
N SER A 418 6.29 -26.96 0.26
CA SER A 418 6.79 -28.32 0.50
C SER A 418 7.94 -28.34 1.51
N ARG A 419 8.86 -27.37 1.42
CA ARG A 419 10.00 -27.24 2.34
C ARG A 419 9.56 -26.93 3.78
N ASN A 420 8.54 -26.09 3.94
CA ASN A 420 8.12 -25.58 5.25
C ASN A 420 6.92 -26.34 5.84
N GLY A 421 6.39 -27.37 5.16
CA GLY A 421 5.26 -28.17 5.65
C GLY A 421 3.92 -27.42 5.68
N VAL A 422 3.80 -26.35 4.89
CA VAL A 422 2.64 -25.46 4.76
C VAL A 422 1.79 -25.93 3.57
N GLN A 423 0.46 -25.81 3.66
CA GLN A 423 -0.49 -26.23 2.62
C GLN A 423 -0.69 -25.15 1.54
N TYR A 424 -0.87 -23.89 1.95
CA TYR A 424 -1.04 -22.77 1.03
C TYR A 424 -0.69 -21.44 1.71
N VAL A 425 -0.50 -20.41 0.87
CA VAL A 425 -0.25 -19.03 1.28
C VAL A 425 -1.52 -18.19 1.09
N VAL A 426 -1.85 -17.36 2.08
CA VAL A 426 -2.81 -16.26 1.93
C VAL A 426 -2.05 -14.95 1.94
N ARG A 427 -2.34 -14.09 0.97
CA ARG A 427 -1.76 -12.76 0.84
C ARG A 427 -2.80 -11.72 0.44
N SER A 428 -2.44 -10.44 0.44
CA SER A 428 -3.37 -9.34 0.15
C SER A 428 -2.86 -8.40 -0.95
N HIS A 429 -2.57 -7.11 -0.71
CA HIS A 429 -1.70 -6.21 -1.50
C HIS A 429 -2.09 -5.89 -2.97
N GLU A 430 -2.93 -6.70 -3.61
CA GLU A 430 -3.46 -6.49 -4.96
C GLU A 430 -4.99 -6.45 -4.92
N VAL A 431 -5.55 -5.36 -5.44
CA VAL A 431 -6.99 -5.24 -5.67
C VAL A 431 -7.47 -6.32 -6.65
N LYS A 432 -8.57 -7.00 -6.32
CA LYS A 432 -9.19 -8.05 -7.15
C LYS A 432 -10.65 -7.74 -7.39
N PRO A 433 -11.19 -7.96 -8.62
CA PRO A 433 -12.59 -7.64 -8.94
C PRO A 433 -13.61 -8.26 -7.97
N GLU A 434 -13.44 -9.53 -7.60
CA GLU A 434 -14.33 -10.23 -6.66
C GLU A 434 -13.86 -10.14 -5.19
N GLY A 435 -12.86 -9.31 -4.91
CA GLY A 435 -12.22 -9.20 -3.60
C GLY A 435 -11.25 -10.33 -3.27
N TYR A 436 -11.13 -11.36 -4.12
CA TYR A 436 -10.15 -12.42 -3.97
C TYR A 436 -9.74 -13.00 -5.33
N GLU A 437 -8.62 -13.72 -5.35
CA GLU A 437 -8.19 -14.51 -6.50
C GLU A 437 -7.37 -15.72 -6.03
N VAL A 438 -7.57 -16.87 -6.69
CA VAL A 438 -6.87 -18.11 -6.39
C VAL A 438 -5.82 -18.38 -7.46
N HIS A 439 -4.55 -18.31 -7.07
CA HIS A 439 -3.40 -18.51 -7.94
C HIS A 439 -2.75 -19.88 -7.70
N HIS A 440 -1.82 -20.23 -8.59
CA HIS A 440 -0.87 -21.33 -8.41
C HIS A 440 -1.54 -22.67 -8.00
N ASN A 441 -2.63 -23.04 -8.68
CA ASN A 441 -3.39 -24.26 -8.43
C ASN A 441 -3.93 -24.38 -6.99
N GLY A 442 -4.41 -23.28 -6.41
CA GLY A 442 -5.00 -23.28 -5.07
C GLY A 442 -4.01 -23.04 -3.93
N LYS A 443 -2.73 -22.82 -4.24
CA LYS A 443 -1.66 -22.75 -3.23
C LYS A 443 -1.22 -21.33 -2.87
N CYS A 444 -1.64 -20.33 -3.63
CA CYS A 444 -1.45 -18.93 -3.31
C CYS A 444 -2.78 -18.20 -3.51
N ILE A 445 -3.26 -17.52 -2.48
CA ILE A 445 -4.58 -16.89 -2.48
C ILE A 445 -4.41 -15.41 -2.17
N THR A 446 -4.97 -14.56 -3.01
CA THR A 446 -5.07 -13.13 -2.76
C THR A 446 -6.44 -12.82 -2.16
N VAL A 447 -6.50 -12.07 -1.05
CA VAL A 447 -7.73 -11.54 -0.44
C VAL A 447 -7.58 -10.03 -0.23
N PHE A 448 -8.62 -9.27 -0.57
CA PHE A 448 -8.63 -7.81 -0.53
C PHE A 448 -9.97 -7.34 0.03
N SER A 449 -9.94 -6.56 1.12
CA SER A 449 -11.14 -6.27 1.92
C SER A 449 -11.63 -4.82 1.81
N ALA A 450 -11.10 -4.04 0.86
CA ALA A 450 -11.57 -2.69 0.54
C ALA A 450 -12.46 -2.71 -0.73
N PRO A 451 -13.79 -2.85 -0.60
CA PRO A 451 -14.69 -2.77 -1.74
C PRO A 451 -14.72 -1.37 -2.35
N ASN A 452 -15.02 -1.26 -3.64
CA ASN A 452 -14.99 -0.03 -4.42
C ASN A 452 -13.77 0.85 -4.09
N TYR A 453 -12.58 0.24 -4.13
CA TYR A 453 -11.37 0.84 -3.61
C TYR A 453 -11.14 2.26 -4.14
N CYS A 454 -10.88 3.20 -3.23
CA CYS A 454 -10.73 4.63 -3.54
C CYS A 454 -11.94 5.25 -4.27
N ASP A 455 -13.15 4.75 -4.04
CA ASP A 455 -14.41 5.19 -4.62
C ASP A 455 -14.47 5.14 -6.16
N GLN A 456 -13.56 4.39 -6.79
CA GLN A 456 -13.34 4.43 -8.24
C GLN A 456 -13.23 3.05 -8.88
N MET A 457 -12.70 2.06 -8.16
CA MET A 457 -12.33 0.79 -8.77
C MET A 457 -13.51 -0.15 -9.03
N GLY A 458 -14.64 0.02 -8.33
CA GLY A 458 -15.84 -0.82 -8.51
C GLY A 458 -15.67 -2.30 -8.16
N ASN A 459 -14.55 -2.69 -7.54
CA ASN A 459 -14.30 -4.05 -7.07
C ASN A 459 -15.18 -4.40 -5.86
N LYS A 460 -15.41 -5.69 -5.62
CA LYS A 460 -15.89 -6.18 -4.32
C LYS A 460 -14.75 -6.26 -3.33
N GLY A 461 -15.08 -6.26 -2.05
CA GLY A 461 -14.21 -6.70 -0.97
C GLY A 461 -14.48 -8.18 -0.69
N ALA A 462 -13.54 -8.89 -0.08
CA ALA A 462 -13.78 -10.23 0.43
C ALA A 462 -13.02 -10.49 1.73
N PHE A 463 -13.49 -11.49 2.47
CA PHE A 463 -12.74 -12.12 3.57
C PHE A 463 -12.80 -13.64 3.44
N ILE A 464 -11.84 -14.32 4.05
CA ILE A 464 -11.74 -15.77 4.08
C ILE A 464 -12.17 -16.27 5.45
N THR A 465 -12.98 -17.31 5.49
CA THR A 465 -13.29 -18.07 6.71
C THR A 465 -12.75 -19.49 6.61
N ILE A 466 -12.15 -19.97 7.68
CA ILE A 466 -11.70 -21.35 7.87
C ILE A 466 -12.25 -21.90 9.20
N THR A 467 -12.15 -23.21 9.41
CA THR A 467 -12.42 -23.84 10.70
C THR A 467 -11.20 -24.62 11.14
N GLY A 468 -10.97 -24.78 12.45
CA GLY A 468 -9.79 -25.52 12.93
C GLY A 468 -9.73 -26.99 12.48
N GLU A 469 -10.89 -27.62 12.23
CA GLU A 469 -11.00 -28.97 11.66
C GLU A 469 -10.70 -28.99 10.15
N ASN A 470 -11.30 -28.05 9.44
CA ASN A 470 -11.18 -27.93 7.99
C ASN A 470 -10.62 -26.55 7.62
N LEU A 471 -9.34 -26.56 7.27
CA LEU A 471 -8.56 -25.41 6.83
C LEU A 471 -8.81 -25.03 5.37
N THR A 472 -9.88 -25.54 4.73
CA THR A 472 -10.24 -25.13 3.38
C THR A 472 -10.76 -23.68 3.41
N PRO A 473 -10.23 -22.77 2.57
CA PRO A 473 -10.66 -21.38 2.55
C PRO A 473 -12.08 -21.24 1.97
N LYS A 474 -12.99 -20.63 2.73
CA LYS A 474 -14.30 -20.20 2.25
C LYS A 474 -14.31 -18.68 2.07
N PHE A 475 -14.51 -18.24 0.82
CA PHE A 475 -14.57 -16.83 0.46
C PHE A 475 -15.97 -16.27 0.66
N THR A 476 -16.05 -15.07 1.23
CA THR A 476 -17.27 -14.27 1.27
C THR A 476 -16.96 -12.90 0.69
N SER A 477 -17.52 -12.59 -0.48
CA SER A 477 -17.41 -11.28 -1.10
C SER A 477 -18.54 -10.35 -0.64
N PHE A 478 -18.27 -9.05 -0.59
CA PHE A 478 -19.22 -8.01 -0.18
C PHE A 478 -18.99 -6.72 -0.96
N GLU A 479 -20.04 -5.92 -1.06
CA GLU A 479 -20.02 -4.62 -1.75
C GLU A 479 -19.72 -3.47 -0.78
N ALA A 480 -19.35 -2.32 -1.33
CA ALA A 480 -19.06 -1.13 -0.55
C ALA A 480 -20.34 -0.57 0.07
N VAL A 481 -20.23 0.01 1.26
CA VAL A 481 -21.34 0.69 1.92
C VAL A 481 -21.21 2.21 1.81
N PRO A 482 -22.33 2.96 1.92
CA PRO A 482 -22.28 4.41 1.98
C PRO A 482 -21.41 4.91 3.14
N HIS A 483 -20.61 5.93 2.87
CA HIS A 483 -19.84 6.66 3.86
C HIS A 483 -20.05 8.18 3.67
N PRO A 484 -19.71 9.02 4.66
CA PRO A 484 -19.76 10.47 4.50
C PRO A 484 -18.96 10.95 3.31
N MET A 485 -19.37 12.08 2.74
CA MET A 485 -18.78 12.71 1.54
C MET A 485 -17.41 13.34 1.84
N VAL A 486 -16.44 12.51 2.18
CA VAL A 486 -15.03 12.86 2.38
C VAL A 486 -14.25 12.10 1.31
N PRO A 487 -13.78 12.77 0.25
CA PRO A 487 -13.09 12.10 -0.86
C PRO A 487 -11.87 11.30 -0.37
N PRO A 488 -11.50 10.20 -1.04
CA PRO A 488 -10.24 9.51 -0.78
C PRO A 488 -9.06 10.47 -0.92
N MET A 489 -8.00 10.22 -0.16
CA MET A 489 -6.76 11.00 -0.19
C MET A 489 -6.94 12.49 0.18
N VAL A 490 -8.02 12.89 0.89
CA VAL A 490 -8.23 14.32 1.24
C VAL A 490 -7.14 14.86 2.16
N TYR A 491 -6.56 13.99 2.99
CA TYR A 491 -5.48 14.32 3.92
C TYR A 491 -4.10 14.01 3.33
N ALA A 492 -4.06 13.36 2.17
CA ALA A 492 -2.89 13.46 1.33
C ALA A 492 -2.72 14.94 0.96
N ASN A 493 -1.48 15.38 0.81
CA ASN A 493 -1.12 16.79 0.62
C ASN A 493 -2.14 17.56 -0.26
N SER A 494 -2.65 18.68 0.28
CA SER A 494 -3.82 19.46 -0.15
C SER A 494 -3.62 20.25 -1.46
N LEU A 495 -2.97 19.66 -2.44
CA LEU A 495 -2.88 20.20 -3.78
C LEU A 495 -4.05 19.70 -4.67
N PHE A 496 -5.00 18.92 -4.13
CA PHE A 496 -6.00 18.13 -4.87
C PHE A 496 -7.28 17.75 -4.09
N GLY A 497 -7.99 18.72 -3.51
CA GLY A 497 -9.43 18.47 -3.42
C GLY A 497 -9.93 18.27 -4.85
N PHE A 498 -10.48 17.10 -5.18
CA PHE A 498 -11.19 16.91 -6.43
C PHE A 498 -12.36 17.90 -6.45
N ALA A 499 -12.22 18.95 -7.25
CA ALA A 499 -13.29 19.87 -7.65
C ALA A 499 -13.40 19.79 -9.18
#